data_AF-A0A5S9MIW7-F1
#
_entry.id   AF-A0A5S9MIW7-F1
#
_cell.length_a   1.000
_cell.length_b   1.000
_cell.length_c   1.000
_cell.angle_alpha   90.00
_cell.angle_beta   90.00
_cell.angle_gamma   90.00
#
_symmetry.space_group_name_H-M   'P 1'
#
loop_
_entity.id
_entity.type
_entity.pdbx_description
1 polymer ?
#
loop_
_entity_poly.entity_id
_entity_poly.type
_entity_poly.pdbx_seq_one_letter_code
_entity_poly.pdbx_strand_id
1 'polypeptide(L)'
;MLIRRLGKSRYALDPFLDQNVVQHFFQEWMRNNLLGRADINLAAKVNDEVIGLIQGVTKGDELVLDLLSIRPDAQGKGIGKKKLVMAIIKKSL
;
A
#
# COMPACT_ATOMS: atom_id res chain seq x y z
N MET A 1 -8.25 -8.35 4.68
CA MET A 1 -8.25 -6.93 4.26
C MET A 1 -6.87 -6.31 4.57
N LEU A 2 -6.12 -5.89 3.54
CA LEU A 2 -4.71 -5.44 3.62
C LEU A 2 -4.46 -4.26 4.56
N ILE A 3 -5.50 -3.51 4.91
CA ILE A 3 -5.44 -2.30 5.73
C ILE A 3 -5.02 -2.58 7.18
N ARG A 4 -5.42 -3.72 7.76
CA ARG A 4 -5.14 -4.05 9.18
C ARG A 4 -3.65 -4.22 9.51
N ARG A 5 -2.74 -4.13 8.54
CA ARG A 5 -1.40 -4.71 8.67
C ARG A 5 -0.24 -3.80 8.29
N LEU A 6 -0.44 -2.48 8.30
CA LEU A 6 0.65 -1.48 8.38
C LEU A 6 1.29 -1.44 9.79
N GLY A 7 1.35 -2.60 10.45
CA GLY A 7 1.68 -2.80 11.85
C GLY A 7 3.16 -2.59 12.20
N LYS A 8 4.01 -2.28 11.22
CA LYS A 8 5.41 -1.89 11.42
C LYS A 8 5.66 -0.40 11.17
N SER A 9 4.60 0.38 10.98
CA SER A 9 4.72 1.84 10.89
C SER A 9 5.07 2.44 12.26
N ARG A 10 5.66 3.63 12.27
CA ARG A 10 5.91 4.38 13.51
C ARG A 10 4.66 4.56 14.38
N TYR A 11 3.48 4.68 13.75
CA TYR A 11 2.21 4.84 14.45
C TYR A 11 1.74 3.53 15.10
N ALA A 12 1.93 2.40 14.42
CA ALA A 12 1.57 1.10 14.98
C ALA A 12 2.53 0.62 16.07
N LEU A 13 3.77 1.11 16.05
CA LEU A 13 4.78 0.80 17.07
C LEU A 13 4.73 1.75 18.28
N ASP A 14 3.93 2.81 18.21
CA ASP A 14 3.80 3.78 19.30
C ASP A 14 2.88 3.21 20.41
N PRO A 15 3.39 2.98 21.64
CA PRO A 15 2.59 2.42 22.72
C PRO A 15 1.56 3.41 23.30
N PHE A 16 1.67 4.70 22.98
CA PHE A 16 0.77 5.74 23.47
C PHE A 16 -0.41 6.00 22.52
N LEU A 17 -0.39 5.39 21.32
CA LEU A 17 -1.48 5.50 20.36
C LEU A 17 -2.46 4.32 20.48
N ASP A 18 -3.75 4.65 20.52
CA ASP A 18 -4.81 3.66 20.40
C ASP A 18 -4.72 2.97 19.03
N GLN A 19 -4.58 1.65 19.06
CA GLN A 19 -4.40 0.84 17.86
C GLN A 19 -5.65 0.82 16.95
N ASN A 20 -6.83 1.12 17.48
CA ASN A 20 -8.04 1.33 16.68
C ASN A 20 -7.95 2.65 15.89
N VAL A 21 -7.43 3.70 16.52
CA VAL A 21 -7.20 5.00 15.86
C VAL A 21 -6.15 4.84 14.76
N VAL A 22 -5.05 4.13 15.04
CA VAL A 22 -4.01 3.84 14.03
C VAL A 22 -4.58 3.04 12.86
N GLN A 23 -5.38 2.01 13.14
CA GLN A 23 -6.04 1.23 12.08
C GLN A 23 -6.97 2.09 11.24
N HIS A 24 -7.78 2.93 11.88
CA HIS A 24 -8.70 3.83 11.18
C HIS A 24 -7.96 4.86 10.33
N PHE A 25 -6.88 5.46 10.85
CA PHE A 25 -6.01 6.36 10.10
C PHE A 25 -5.53 5.74 8.77
N PHE A 26 -5.07 4.48 8.80
CA PHE A 26 -4.63 3.80 7.59
C PHE A 26 -5.78 3.40 6.65
N GLN A 27 -6.99 3.14 7.18
CA GLN A 27 -8.19 2.96 6.35
C GLN A 27 -8.51 4.23 5.58
N GLU A 28 -8.50 5.38 6.27
CA GLU A 28 -8.79 6.67 5.63
C GLU A 28 -7.69 7.09 4.65
N TRP A 29 -6.41 6.85 4.94
CA TRP A 29 -5.36 7.10 3.96
C TRP A 29 -5.57 6.26 2.68
N MET A 30 -5.80 4.95 2.83
CA MET A 30 -6.05 4.08 1.68
C MET A 30 -7.29 4.50 0.90
N ARG A 31 -8.38 4.85 1.61
CA ARG A 31 -9.63 5.34 1.02
C ARG A 31 -9.40 6.63 0.25
N ASN A 32 -8.71 7.61 0.82
CA ASN A 32 -8.41 8.89 0.17
C ASN A 32 -7.60 8.68 -1.11
N ASN A 33 -6.63 7.76 -1.09
CA ASN A 33 -5.87 7.40 -2.29
C ASN A 33 -6.76 6.79 -3.39
N LEU A 34 -7.71 5.93 -3.02
CA LEU A 34 -8.68 5.36 -3.96
C LEU A 34 -9.69 6.41 -4.48
N LEU A 35 -10.01 7.42 -3.68
CA LEU A 35 -10.98 8.48 -4.01
C LEU A 35 -10.33 9.71 -4.67
N GLY A 36 -9.12 9.57 -5.22
CA GLY A 36 -8.52 10.58 -6.09
C GLY A 36 -7.32 11.32 -5.52
N ARG A 37 -6.84 11.00 -4.32
CA ARG A 37 -5.58 11.56 -3.82
C ARG A 37 -4.35 10.94 -4.50
N ALA A 38 -4.42 9.67 -4.89
CA ALA A 38 -3.30 8.97 -5.54
C ALA A 38 -3.49 8.91 -7.05
N ASP A 39 -2.43 9.24 -7.79
CA ASP A 39 -2.36 9.13 -9.25
C ASP A 39 -2.20 7.68 -9.71
N ILE A 40 -1.67 6.81 -8.84
CA ILE A 40 -1.56 5.38 -9.11
C ILE A 40 -2.10 4.55 -7.95
N ASN A 41 -2.93 3.58 -8.31
CA ASN A 41 -3.49 2.57 -7.42
C ASN A 41 -3.41 1.22 -8.12
N LEU A 42 -2.51 0.33 -7.66
CA LEU A 42 -2.37 -1.02 -8.22
C LEU A 42 -2.56 -2.07 -7.13
N ALA A 43 -3.14 -3.20 -7.53
CA ALA A 43 -3.36 -4.36 -6.68
C ALA A 43 -2.79 -5.61 -7.36
N ALA A 44 -2.09 -6.44 -6.58
CA ALA A 44 -1.69 -7.78 -6.99
C ALA A 44 -2.77 -8.78 -6.61
N LYS A 45 -3.22 -9.58 -7.57
CA LYS A 45 -4.21 -10.64 -7.36
C LYS A 45 -3.62 -12.02 -7.61
N VAL A 46 -4.03 -13.00 -6.81
CA VAL A 46 -3.79 -14.44 -7.02
C VAL A 46 -5.10 -15.15 -6.73
N ASN A 47 -5.59 -15.95 -7.67
CA ASN A 47 -6.88 -16.64 -7.58
C ASN A 47 -8.03 -15.66 -7.20
N ASP A 48 -8.08 -14.52 -7.89
CA ASP A 48 -9.02 -13.41 -7.65
C ASP A 48 -8.95 -12.72 -6.28
N GLU A 49 -8.10 -13.19 -5.37
CA GLU A 49 -7.86 -12.53 -4.09
C GLU A 49 -6.80 -11.45 -4.19
N VAL A 50 -7.07 -10.28 -3.60
CA VAL A 50 -6.07 -9.21 -3.47
C VAL A 50 -5.07 -9.57 -2.37
N ILE A 51 -3.83 -9.82 -2.78
CA ILE A 51 -2.73 -10.24 -1.90
C ILE A 51 -1.70 -9.14 -1.65
N GLY A 52 -1.78 -8.02 -2.38
CA GLY A 52 -0.93 -6.88 -2.16
C GLY A 52 -1.40 -5.64 -2.93
N LEU A 53 -0.88 -4.49 -2.55
CA LEU A 53 -1.19 -3.20 -3.18
C LEU A 53 0.01 -2.27 -3.16
N ILE A 54 0.01 -1.33 -4.11
CA ILE A 54 0.90 -0.16 -4.14
C ILE A 54 0.09 1.07 -4.57
N GLN A 55 0.27 2.19 -3.85
CA GLN A 55 -0.36 3.47 -4.14
C GLN A 55 0.71 4.56 -4.19
N GLY A 56 0.53 5.58 -5.01
CA GLY A 56 1.50 6.68 -5.15
C GLY A 56 0.88 7.96 -5.68
N VAL A 57 1.58 9.07 -5.44
CA VAL A 57 1.21 10.43 -5.84
C VAL A 57 2.35 11.04 -6.65
N THR A 58 2.03 11.71 -7.74
CA THR A 58 2.96 12.46 -8.55
C THR A 58 3.22 13.83 -7.91
N LYS A 59 4.48 14.19 -7.75
CA LYS A 59 4.93 15.50 -7.26
C LYS A 59 6.00 16.04 -8.19
N GLY A 60 5.62 16.98 -9.05
CA GLY A 60 6.48 17.43 -10.14
C GLY A 60 6.81 16.24 -11.06
N ASP A 61 8.10 16.00 -11.26
CA ASP A 61 8.59 14.92 -12.12
C ASP A 61 8.80 13.59 -11.38
N GLU A 62 8.44 13.52 -10.10
CA GLU A 62 8.63 12.33 -9.26
C GLU A 62 7.30 11.63 -8.96
N LEU A 63 7.30 10.30 -8.99
CA LEU A 63 6.24 9.48 -8.40
C LEU A 63 6.63 9.03 -7.00
N VAL A 64 5.97 9.60 -5.99
CA VAL A 64 6.18 9.24 -4.58
C VAL A 64 5.29 8.06 -4.23
N LEU A 65 5.91 6.95 -3.80
CA LEU A 65 5.19 5.79 -3.29
C LEU A 65 4.67 6.08 -1.88
N ASP A 66 3.36 5.95 -1.73
CA ASP A 66 2.61 6.33 -0.54
C ASP A 66 2.37 5.13 0.37
N LEU A 67 1.74 4.08 -0.17
CA LEU A 67 1.38 2.87 0.57
C LEU A 67 1.80 1.64 -0.23
N LEU A 68 2.56 0.75 0.41
CA LEU A 68 2.90 -0.58 -0.11
C LEU A 68 2.59 -1.60 0.97
N SER A 69 1.75 -2.58 0.66
CA SER A 69 1.40 -3.65 1.60
C SER A 69 1.23 -4.97 0.88
N ILE A 70 1.75 -6.04 1.49
CA ILE A 70 1.63 -7.43 1.03
C ILE A 70 1.09 -8.26 2.18
N ARG A 71 0.12 -9.14 1.89
CA ARG A 71 -0.46 -10.09 2.85
C ARG A 71 0.67 -10.96 3.45
N PRO A 72 0.74 -11.17 4.77
CA PRO A 72 1.91 -11.82 5.39
C PRO A 72 2.25 -13.22 4.87
N ASP A 73 1.24 -14.04 4.56
CA ASP A 73 1.38 -15.38 3.95
C ASP A 73 1.86 -15.35 2.48
N ALA A 74 1.84 -14.16 1.86
CA ALA A 74 2.34 -13.90 0.52
C ALA A 74 3.70 -13.16 0.50
N GLN A 75 4.24 -12.78 1.66
CA GLN A 75 5.54 -12.13 1.76
C GLN A 75 6.69 -13.10 1.42
N GLY A 76 7.89 -12.57 1.12
CA GLY A 76 9.06 -13.37 0.72
C GLY A 76 9.03 -13.95 -0.70
N LYS A 77 7.88 -13.88 -1.39
CA LYS A 77 7.69 -14.45 -2.75
C LYS A 77 7.97 -13.47 -3.89
N GLY A 78 8.51 -12.29 -3.58
CA GLY A 78 8.89 -11.28 -4.57
C GLY A 78 7.72 -10.47 -5.18
N ILE A 79 6.50 -10.57 -4.64
CA ILE A 79 5.31 -9.87 -5.16
C ILE A 79 5.49 -8.35 -5.18
N GLY A 80 6.01 -7.77 -4.09
CA GLY A 80 6.26 -6.32 -4.02
C GLY A 80 7.15 -5.82 -5.16
N LYS A 81 8.36 -6.39 -5.30
CA LYS A 81 9.31 -5.99 -6.35
C LYS A 81 8.83 -6.38 -7.75
N LYS A 82 8.59 -7.68 -7.99
CA LYS A 82 8.41 -8.24 -9.35
C LYS A 82 7.03 -7.95 -9.95
N LYS A 83 6.00 -7.78 -9.12
CA LYS A 83 4.62 -7.58 -9.61
C LYS A 83 4.17 -6.14 -9.45
N LEU A 84 4.39 -5.52 -8.29
CA LEU A 84 3.89 -4.16 -8.04
C LEU A 84 4.85 -3.09 -8.58
N VAL A 85 6.09 -3.04 -8.09
CA VAL A 85 7.05 -1.98 -8.49
C VAL A 85 7.37 -2.05 -9.99
N MET A 86 7.61 -3.24 -10.53
CA MET A 86 7.85 -3.38 -11.98
C MET A 86 6.63 -3.00 -12.84
N ALA A 87 5.40 -3.14 -12.34
CA ALA A 87 4.22 -2.71 -13.07
C ALA A 87 4.13 -1.18 -13.15
N ILE A 88 4.61 -0.47 -12.14
CA ILE A 88 4.75 0.99 -12.17
C ILE A 88 5.78 1.39 -13.22
N ILE A 89 7.00 0.84 -13.16
CA ILE A 89 8.09 1.18 -14.09
C ILE A 89 7.66 0.95 -15.55
N LYS A 90 6.97 -0.15 -15.84
CA LYS A 90 6.48 -0.46 -17.20
C LYS A 90 5.39 0.48 -17.70
N LYS A 91 4.67 1.19 -16.81
CA LYS A 91 3.69 2.22 -17.22
C LYS A 91 4.33 3.59 -17.46
N SER A 92 5.56 3.78 -16.99
CA SER A 92 6.30 5.03 -17.13
C SER A 92 7.26 5.03 -18.33
N LEU A 93 7.36 3.92 -19.06
CA LEU A 93 8.08 3.74 -20.32
C LEU A 93 7.07 3.58 -21.47
#